data_AF-A0A9D0LKI5-F1
#
_entry.id   AF-A0A9D0LKI5-F1
#
_cell.length_a   1.000
_cell.length_b   1.000
_cell.length_c   1.000
_cell.angle_alpha   90.00
_cell.angle_beta   90.00
_cell.angle_gamma   90.00
#
_symmetry.space_group_name_H-M   'P 1'
#
loop_
_entity.id
_entity.type
_entity.pdbx_description
1 polymer ?
#
loop_
_entity_poly.entity_id
_entity_poly.type
_entity_poly.pdbx_seq_one_letter_code
_entity_poly.pdbx_strand_id
1 'polypeptide(L)'
;MELFPAVVIGGPPHSGKSVLTYNLTQALRARGIQHYVLRAAPDGEGDWSYEAAQETVRLLRIKGEFSPGFVDHVCRSLADRHLPLLVDVGGRPTTDQERIFDYCTHAILLTPDPASHATWLDLMQRHALPLIADLTSKLTGESTLTDAGPVLRGVITGLERGRTIGGPLFEALVERVADLFAYDSEELRRMHTRMAPVETVVELDRLLRTLHASAPDEGARWTPPDLLPALDYLPHQTPLGLYGRAPNWLYAALALHVHPAPLHQFDVRLGWVTPPALKLGKPPVRSPLQAREFARPDHLRIEFTLPRAYLDYEEAQGLLVPPPLPDRGLVLSGPLPLWLWTALAIAYRGAPWLAAYHPSLGDQALVVHSHLPQPRLGERVLSPPP
;
A
#
# COMPACT_ATOMS: atom_id res chain seq x y z
N MET A 1 -18.52 -17.65 4.05
CA MET A 1 -17.53 -17.22 3.04
C MET A 1 -16.20 -17.69 3.59
N GLU A 2 -15.51 -18.60 2.89
CA GLU A 2 -14.17 -18.99 3.34
C GLU A 2 -13.28 -17.75 3.21
N LEU A 3 -12.72 -17.32 4.34
CA LEU A 3 -11.83 -16.16 4.37
C LEU A 3 -10.50 -16.54 3.72
N PHE A 4 -9.88 -15.62 2.98
CA PHE A 4 -8.54 -15.82 2.40
C PHE A 4 -7.52 -16.23 3.48
N PRO A 5 -6.36 -16.80 3.15
CA PRO A 5 -5.33 -17.09 4.14
C PRO A 5 -4.70 -15.80 4.69
N ALA A 6 -4.30 -15.81 5.95
CA ALA A 6 -3.50 -14.77 6.58
C ALA A 6 -2.35 -15.41 7.34
N VAL A 7 -1.13 -15.26 6.83
CA VAL A 7 0.07 -15.95 7.30
C VAL A 7 0.92 -15.00 8.11
N VAL A 8 1.07 -15.27 9.40
CA VAL A 8 1.96 -14.50 10.29
C VAL A 8 3.41 -14.79 9.95
N ILE A 9 4.24 -13.75 9.86
CA ILE A 9 5.70 -13.87 9.88
C ILE A 9 6.18 -13.58 11.30
N GLY A 10 6.38 -14.62 12.10
CA GLY A 10 6.71 -14.54 13.52
C GLY A 10 8.21 -14.70 13.79
N GLY A 11 8.71 -14.03 14.83
CA GLY A 11 10.11 -14.15 15.25
C GLY A 11 10.63 -12.92 16.01
N PRO A 12 11.70 -13.04 16.81
CA PRO A 12 12.20 -11.94 17.63
C PRO A 12 12.74 -10.77 16.79
N PRO A 13 13.05 -9.61 17.40
CA PRO A 13 13.71 -8.53 16.70
C PRO A 13 15.01 -9.01 16.04
N HIS A 14 15.36 -8.42 14.90
CA HIS A 14 16.59 -8.72 14.17
C HIS A 14 16.74 -10.15 13.63
N SER A 15 15.69 -10.98 13.62
CA SER A 15 15.73 -12.31 13.00
C SER A 15 15.65 -12.32 11.47
N GLY A 16 15.55 -11.16 10.81
CA GLY A 16 15.47 -11.08 9.34
C GLY A 16 14.06 -11.14 8.73
N LYS A 17 13.00 -11.07 9.55
CA LYS A 17 11.59 -11.12 9.10
C LYS A 17 11.26 -10.22 7.91
N SER A 18 11.64 -8.94 7.97
CA SER A 18 11.35 -7.99 6.90
C SER A 18 12.07 -8.34 5.59
N VAL A 19 13.30 -8.88 5.68
CA VAL A 19 14.07 -9.34 4.52
C VAL A 19 13.44 -10.60 3.92
N LEU A 20 13.02 -11.55 4.76
CA LEU A 20 12.28 -12.74 4.32
C LEU A 20 10.95 -12.36 3.66
N THR A 21 10.17 -11.49 4.29
CA THR A 21 8.87 -11.01 3.78
C THR A 21 9.04 -10.33 2.43
N TYR A 22 10.05 -9.48 2.28
CA TYR A 22 10.38 -8.82 1.01
C TYR A 22 10.69 -9.85 -0.08
N ASN A 23 11.63 -10.77 0.17
CA ASN A 23 12.05 -11.76 -0.81
C ASN A 23 10.89 -12.69 -1.20
N LEU A 24 10.12 -13.16 -0.23
CA LEU A 24 8.93 -13.98 -0.45
C LEU A 24 7.91 -13.23 -1.31
N THR A 25 7.65 -11.96 -1.00
CA THR A 25 6.75 -11.08 -1.79
C THR A 25 7.23 -10.95 -3.24
N GLN A 26 8.54 -10.74 -3.46
CA GLN A 26 9.08 -10.65 -4.83
C GLN A 26 8.93 -11.97 -5.59
N ALA A 27 9.23 -13.10 -4.95
CA ALA A 27 9.11 -14.42 -5.57
C ALA A 27 7.65 -14.78 -5.90
N LEU A 28 6.70 -14.48 -5.00
CA LEU A 28 5.27 -14.68 -5.24
C LEU A 28 4.75 -13.80 -6.38
N ARG A 29 5.17 -12.53 -6.44
CA ARG A 29 4.81 -11.61 -7.55
C ARG A 29 5.35 -12.09 -8.89
N ALA A 30 6.58 -12.61 -8.92
CA ALA A 30 7.17 -13.19 -10.13
C ALA A 30 6.39 -14.41 -10.65
N ARG A 31 5.67 -15.11 -9.75
CA ARG A 31 4.74 -16.21 -10.09
C ARG A 31 3.30 -15.74 -10.36
N GLY A 32 3.03 -14.43 -10.37
CA GLY A 32 1.69 -13.87 -10.58
C GLY A 32 0.72 -14.02 -9.40
N ILE A 33 1.19 -14.46 -8.23
CA ILE A 33 0.34 -14.75 -7.07
C ILE A 33 -0.15 -13.43 -6.43
N GLN A 34 -1.47 -13.26 -6.41
CA GLN A 34 -2.12 -12.09 -5.81
C GLN A 34 -2.12 -12.20 -4.29
N HIS A 35 -1.47 -11.25 -3.62
CA HIS A 35 -1.39 -11.17 -2.17
C HIS A 35 -1.10 -9.75 -1.73
N TYR A 36 -1.24 -9.47 -0.43
CA TYR A 36 -0.87 -8.20 0.19
C TYR A 36 -0.07 -8.43 1.47
N VAL A 37 0.88 -7.53 1.75
CA VAL A 37 1.63 -7.54 3.01
C VAL A 37 0.99 -6.55 3.97
N LEU A 38 0.33 -7.07 5.01
CA LEU A 38 -0.24 -6.26 6.07
C LEU A 38 0.81 -6.01 7.16
N ARG A 39 1.21 -4.75 7.34
CA ARG A 39 2.07 -4.33 8.45
C ARG A 39 1.22 -4.18 9.70
N ALA A 40 1.28 -5.18 10.56
CA ALA A 40 0.54 -5.24 11.83
C ALA A 40 1.35 -4.68 13.02
N ALA A 41 2.51 -4.08 12.76
CA ALA A 41 3.29 -3.33 13.73
C ALA A 41 3.63 -1.92 13.22
N PRO A 42 3.55 -0.88 14.07
CA PRO A 42 3.86 0.52 13.77
C PRO A 42 5.37 0.80 13.75
N ASP A 43 6.22 -0.23 13.87
CA ASP A 43 7.68 -0.12 13.93
C ASP A 43 8.39 -0.27 12.56
N GLY A 44 7.74 0.10 11.45
CA GLY A 44 8.45 0.73 10.31
C GLY A 44 8.11 0.26 8.89
N GLU A 45 8.62 1.10 7.96
CA GLU A 45 8.62 1.02 6.50
C GLU A 45 7.22 1.05 5.85
N GLY A 46 6.74 2.27 5.58
CA GLY A 46 5.55 2.46 4.76
C GLY A 46 5.83 2.00 3.33
N ASP A 47 5.12 0.97 2.86
CA ASP A 47 5.11 0.57 1.44
C ASP A 47 4.43 1.68 0.63
N TRP A 48 5.20 2.74 0.38
CA TRP A 48 4.80 3.84 -0.48
C TRP A 48 5.00 3.38 -1.92
N SER A 49 3.91 2.86 -2.48
CA SER A 49 3.76 2.27 -3.80
C SER A 49 4.29 0.85 -3.95
N TYR A 50 3.47 -0.02 -4.56
CA TYR A 50 3.85 -1.36 -5.01
C TYR A 50 4.93 -1.34 -6.13
N GLU A 51 5.37 -0.16 -6.54
CA GLU A 51 6.24 0.11 -7.70
C GLU A 51 7.56 0.80 -7.35
N ALA A 52 7.73 1.28 -6.12
CA ALA A 52 8.95 1.94 -5.69
C ALA A 52 10.06 0.92 -5.49
N ALA A 53 11.22 1.18 -6.10
CA ALA A 53 12.47 0.53 -5.71
C ALA A 53 12.70 0.75 -4.20
N GLN A 54 13.36 -0.21 -3.55
CA GLN A 54 13.67 -0.18 -2.10
C GLN A 54 14.16 1.20 -1.60
N GLU A 55 14.82 1.98 -2.44
CA GLU A 55 15.36 3.30 -2.08
C GLU A 55 14.29 4.36 -1.76
N THR A 56 13.09 4.29 -2.36
CA THR A 56 12.01 5.22 -2.04
C THR A 56 11.25 4.81 -0.77
N VAL A 57 11.16 3.50 -0.49
CA VAL A 57 10.59 2.95 0.75
C VAL A 57 11.51 3.24 1.96
N ARG A 58 12.84 3.31 1.75
CA ARG A 58 13.85 3.63 2.78
C ARG A 58 13.64 4.98 3.47
N LEU A 59 13.00 5.95 2.83
CA LEU A 59 12.89 7.32 3.35
C LEU A 59 11.73 7.54 4.32
N LEU A 60 10.83 6.56 4.48
CA LEU A 60 9.59 6.73 5.24
C LEU A 60 9.41 5.63 6.28
N ARG A 61 10.40 5.53 7.17
CA ARG A 61 10.20 4.86 8.46
C ARG A 61 9.40 5.78 9.38
N ILE A 62 8.08 5.74 9.27
CA ILE A 62 7.21 6.36 10.28
C ILE A 62 7.22 5.42 11.49
N LYS A 63 8.04 5.73 12.50
CA LYS A 63 7.90 5.12 13.82
C LYS A 63 6.58 5.63 14.41
N GLY A 64 5.54 4.80 14.38
CA GLY A 64 4.28 5.10 15.05
C GLY A 64 4.28 4.61 16.50
N GLU A 65 3.42 5.18 17.32
CA GLU A 65 3.04 4.60 18.61
C GLU A 65 1.96 3.54 18.40
N PHE A 66 2.04 2.43 19.14
CA PHE A 66 0.94 1.48 19.24
C PHE A 66 -0.21 2.15 19.99
N SER A 67 -1.28 2.49 19.28
CA SER A 67 -2.54 2.93 19.89
C SER A 67 -3.57 1.80 19.80
N PRO A 68 -4.50 1.66 20.76
CA PRO A 68 -5.58 0.67 20.68
C PRO A 68 -6.35 0.72 19.36
N GLY A 69 -6.62 1.93 18.85
CA GLY A 69 -7.27 2.11 17.54
C GLY A 69 -6.50 1.54 16.35
N PHE A 70 -5.16 1.48 16.43
CA PHE A 70 -4.35 0.82 15.40
C PHE A 70 -4.57 -0.70 15.41
N VAL A 71 -4.57 -1.32 16.59
CA VAL A 71 -4.80 -2.78 16.72
C VAL A 71 -6.20 -3.14 16.22
N ASP A 72 -7.22 -2.37 16.62
CA ASP A 72 -8.59 -2.58 16.17
C ASP A 72 -8.72 -2.43 14.64
N HIS A 73 -8.01 -1.48 14.03
CA HIS A 73 -7.96 -1.36 12.58
C HIS A 73 -7.31 -2.58 11.89
N VAL A 74 -6.18 -3.06 12.41
CA VAL A 74 -5.50 -4.25 11.87
C VAL A 74 -6.42 -5.46 11.96
N CYS A 75 -7.08 -5.66 13.10
CA CYS A 75 -8.05 -6.74 13.30
C CYS A 75 -9.21 -6.66 12.30
N ARG A 76 -9.80 -5.48 12.08
CA ARG A 76 -10.84 -5.28 11.04
C ARG A 76 -10.33 -5.61 9.64
N SER A 77 -9.13 -5.14 9.28
CA SER A 77 -8.53 -5.41 7.97
C SER A 77 -8.24 -6.89 7.75
N LEU A 78 -7.88 -7.63 8.81
CA LEU A 78 -7.71 -9.08 8.75
C LEU A 78 -9.06 -9.79 8.65
N ALA A 79 -10.07 -9.37 9.42
CA ALA A 79 -11.42 -9.96 9.36
C ALA A 79 -12.06 -9.79 7.97
N ASP A 80 -11.92 -8.61 7.38
CA ASP A 80 -12.53 -8.22 6.10
C ASP A 80 -11.52 -8.27 4.94
N ARG A 81 -10.52 -9.14 5.02
CA ARG A 81 -9.44 -9.23 4.03
C ARG A 81 -9.97 -9.62 2.64
N HIS A 82 -9.47 -8.94 1.62
CA HIS A 82 -9.87 -9.13 0.22
C HIS A 82 -8.85 -9.93 -0.61
N LEU A 83 -7.70 -10.26 -0.03
CA LEU A 83 -6.66 -11.08 -0.65
C LEU A 83 -6.00 -11.97 0.41
N PRO A 84 -5.26 -13.00 -0.02
CA PRO A 84 -4.29 -13.65 0.86
C PRO A 84 -3.28 -12.66 1.43
N LEU A 85 -3.00 -12.77 2.73
CA LEU A 85 -2.17 -11.82 3.46
C LEU A 85 -0.90 -12.46 4.01
N LEU A 86 0.22 -11.77 3.85
CA LEU A 86 1.39 -11.92 4.73
C LEU A 86 1.29 -10.88 5.84
N VAL A 87 1.34 -11.30 7.10
CA VAL A 87 1.11 -10.43 8.26
C VAL A 87 2.41 -10.24 9.03
N ASP A 88 2.94 -9.02 9.00
CA ASP A 88 4.17 -8.64 9.72
C ASP A 88 3.80 -8.02 11.08
N VAL A 89 3.90 -8.83 12.13
CA VAL A 89 3.48 -8.49 13.51
C VAL A 89 4.59 -7.85 14.36
N GLY A 90 5.72 -7.50 13.75
CA GLY A 90 6.87 -6.96 14.48
C GLY A 90 7.58 -8.01 15.34
N GLY A 91 8.56 -7.57 16.14
CA GLY A 91 9.43 -8.49 16.91
C GLY A 91 9.06 -8.69 18.38
N ARG A 92 8.16 -7.87 18.93
CA ARG A 92 7.79 -7.87 20.35
C ARG A 92 6.30 -7.55 20.50
N PRO A 93 5.41 -8.48 20.10
CA PRO A 93 3.98 -8.26 20.25
C PRO A 93 3.65 -8.05 21.74
N THR A 94 2.85 -7.02 22.02
CA THR A 94 2.26 -6.82 23.36
C THR A 94 0.99 -7.65 23.52
N THR A 95 0.54 -7.84 24.76
CA THR A 95 -0.69 -8.61 25.03
C THR A 95 -1.93 -8.08 24.30
N ASP A 96 -2.05 -6.77 24.09
CA ASP A 96 -3.16 -6.21 23.30
C ASP A 96 -3.04 -6.57 21.80
N GLN A 97 -1.82 -6.61 21.27
CA GLN A 97 -1.56 -6.98 19.88
C GLN A 97 -1.74 -8.48 19.61
N GLU A 98 -1.76 -9.31 20.65
CA GLU A 98 -2.02 -10.75 20.51
C GLU A 98 -3.39 -11.02 19.85
N ARG A 99 -4.35 -10.09 19.99
CA ARG A 99 -5.64 -10.14 19.29
C ARG A 99 -5.51 -10.24 17.77
N ILE A 100 -4.43 -9.73 17.18
CA ILE A 100 -4.17 -9.78 15.73
C ILE A 100 -4.01 -11.24 15.26
N PHE A 101 -3.43 -12.09 16.10
CA PHE A 101 -3.14 -13.48 15.77
C PHE A 101 -4.44 -14.30 15.65
N ASP A 102 -5.49 -13.94 16.39
CA ASP A 102 -6.82 -14.59 16.32
C ASP A 102 -7.51 -14.45 14.94
N TYR A 103 -7.08 -13.48 14.12
CA TYR A 103 -7.60 -13.28 12.76
C TYR A 103 -6.72 -13.89 11.68
N CYS A 104 -5.57 -14.45 12.06
CA CYS A 104 -4.65 -15.12 11.17
C CYS A 104 -5.00 -16.61 11.03
N THR A 105 -4.51 -17.26 9.98
CA THR A 105 -4.82 -18.67 9.70
C THR A 105 -3.62 -19.59 9.79
N HIS A 106 -2.40 -19.09 9.55
CA HIS A 106 -1.17 -19.87 9.58
C HIS A 106 -0.01 -19.01 10.07
N ALA A 107 1.13 -19.63 10.37
CA ALA A 107 2.35 -18.93 10.73
C ALA A 107 3.62 -19.52 10.09
N ILE A 108 4.58 -18.64 9.83
CA ILE A 108 5.98 -18.93 9.53
C ILE A 108 6.80 -18.42 10.72
N LEU A 109 7.52 -19.31 11.41
CA LEU A 109 8.45 -18.90 12.46
C LEU A 109 9.86 -18.75 11.93
N LEU A 110 10.52 -17.68 12.37
CA LEU A 110 11.89 -17.33 12.02
C LEU A 110 12.65 -16.89 13.27
N THR A 111 13.37 -17.83 13.89
CA THR A 111 14.03 -17.63 15.20
C THR A 111 15.51 -18.00 15.15
N PRO A 112 16.42 -17.23 15.77
CA PRO A 112 17.85 -17.53 15.73
C PRO A 112 18.31 -18.54 16.80
N ASP A 113 17.53 -18.75 17.86
CA ASP A 113 17.92 -19.54 19.02
C ASP A 113 16.72 -20.30 19.65
N PRO A 114 16.96 -21.35 20.44
CA PRO A 114 15.89 -22.16 21.04
C PRO A 114 14.99 -21.40 22.03
N ALA A 115 15.49 -20.38 22.73
CA ALA A 115 14.71 -19.67 23.74
C ALA A 115 13.68 -18.74 23.08
N SER A 116 14.10 -18.01 22.04
CA SER A 116 13.17 -17.22 21.23
C SER A 116 12.21 -18.11 20.44
N HIS A 117 12.68 -19.27 19.95
CA HIS A 117 11.82 -20.28 19.33
C HIS A 117 10.69 -20.73 20.25
N ALA A 118 11.01 -21.17 21.47
CA ALA A 118 10.01 -21.62 22.44
C ALA A 118 8.98 -20.53 22.76
N THR A 119 9.43 -19.28 22.90
CA THR A 119 8.54 -18.13 23.17
C THR A 119 7.55 -17.89 22.03
N TRP A 120 8.02 -17.91 20.78
CA TRP A 120 7.17 -17.68 19.62
C TRP A 120 6.28 -18.88 19.31
N LEU A 121 6.77 -20.09 19.54
CA LEU A 121 5.98 -21.31 19.38
C LEU A 121 4.80 -21.35 20.36
N ASP A 122 5.03 -21.02 21.64
CA ASP A 122 3.95 -20.90 22.63
C ASP A 122 2.89 -19.88 22.18
N LEU A 123 3.33 -18.71 21.70
CA LEU A 123 2.41 -17.69 21.18
C LEU A 123 1.57 -18.23 20.01
N MET A 124 2.15 -18.92 19.03
CA MET A 124 1.38 -19.49 17.92
C MET A 124 0.39 -20.56 18.41
N GLN A 125 0.80 -21.39 19.37
CA GLN A 125 -0.05 -22.44 19.96
C GLN A 125 -1.22 -21.85 20.73
N ARG A 126 -1.01 -20.78 21.52
CA ARG A 126 -2.08 -20.08 22.26
C ARG A 126 -3.17 -19.53 21.35
N HIS A 127 -2.80 -19.11 20.14
CA HIS A 127 -3.73 -18.60 19.12
C HIS A 127 -4.12 -19.65 18.06
N ALA A 128 -3.83 -20.93 18.32
CA ALA A 128 -4.15 -22.05 17.42
C ALA A 128 -3.68 -21.86 15.97
N LEU A 129 -2.53 -21.21 15.76
CA LEU A 129 -1.96 -20.96 14.44
C LEU A 129 -1.06 -22.13 14.02
N PRO A 130 -1.49 -22.97 13.04
CA PRO A 130 -0.64 -24.02 12.51
C PRO A 130 0.59 -23.42 11.82
N LEU A 131 1.75 -24.00 12.08
CA LEU A 131 2.98 -23.63 11.38
C LEU A 131 3.00 -24.24 9.98
N ILE A 132 3.24 -23.41 8.98
CA ILE A 132 3.59 -23.89 7.63
C ILE A 132 5.11 -23.97 7.45
N ALA A 133 5.87 -23.19 8.23
CA ALA A 133 7.33 -23.26 8.29
C ALA A 133 7.86 -22.89 9.69
N ASP A 134 8.96 -23.53 10.07
CA ASP A 134 9.70 -23.32 11.31
C ASP A 134 11.20 -23.27 10.99
N LEU A 135 11.72 -22.04 10.87
CA LEU A 135 13.03 -21.76 10.29
C LEU A 135 13.99 -21.22 11.34
N THR A 136 15.19 -21.78 11.37
CA THR A 136 16.30 -21.23 12.15
C THR A 136 17.02 -20.16 11.33
N SER A 137 17.00 -18.91 11.80
CA SER A 137 17.72 -17.81 11.15
C SER A 137 19.17 -17.73 11.64
N LYS A 138 20.14 -17.82 10.73
CA LYS A 138 21.56 -17.55 11.04
C LYS A 138 22.13 -16.46 10.13
N LEU A 139 23.12 -15.72 10.62
CA LEU A 139 23.79 -14.70 9.80
C LEU A 139 24.69 -15.34 8.73
N THR A 140 25.43 -16.38 9.12
CA THR A 140 26.45 -17.02 8.29
C THR A 140 26.20 -18.53 8.17
N GLY A 141 26.87 -19.14 7.19
CA GLY A 141 26.72 -20.56 6.86
C GLY A 141 25.81 -20.79 5.66
N GLU A 142 25.63 -22.06 5.31
CA GLU A 142 24.77 -22.47 4.21
C GLU A 142 23.32 -22.62 4.67
N SER A 143 22.38 -22.25 3.79
CA SER A 143 20.97 -22.53 4.01
C SER A 143 20.70 -24.01 3.75
N THR A 144 20.03 -24.69 4.68
CA THR A 144 19.77 -26.13 4.61
C THR A 144 18.30 -26.43 4.82
N LEU A 145 17.73 -27.24 3.94
CA LEU A 145 16.40 -27.82 4.10
C LEU A 145 16.53 -29.12 4.89
N THR A 146 15.94 -29.18 6.09
CA THR A 146 16.01 -30.37 6.95
C THR A 146 14.76 -31.22 6.87
N ASP A 147 13.59 -30.63 6.65
CA ASP A 147 12.31 -31.32 6.53
C ASP A 147 11.38 -30.56 5.59
N ALA A 148 10.89 -31.25 4.54
CA ALA A 148 9.92 -30.71 3.58
C ALA A 148 8.47 -31.15 3.88
N GLY A 149 8.23 -31.81 5.02
CA GLY A 149 6.93 -32.31 5.46
C GLY A 149 5.90 -31.21 5.77
N PRO A 150 4.82 -31.52 6.52
CA PRO A 150 3.72 -30.58 6.76
C PRO A 150 4.13 -29.24 7.38
N VAL A 151 5.23 -29.22 8.13
CA VAL A 151 5.92 -28.00 8.59
C VAL A 151 7.30 -27.98 7.97
N LEU A 152 7.60 -26.98 7.15
CA LEU A 152 8.89 -26.84 6.47
C LEU A 152 9.93 -26.46 7.53
N ARG A 153 11.03 -27.22 7.63
CA ARG A 153 12.10 -26.93 8.59
C ARG A 153 13.44 -26.80 7.91
N GLY A 154 14.26 -25.92 8.45
CA GLY A 154 15.60 -25.71 7.94
C GLY A 154 16.33 -24.56 8.60
N VAL A 155 17.57 -24.38 8.17
CA VAL A 155 18.37 -23.20 8.50
C VAL A 155 18.35 -22.27 7.30
N ILE A 156 17.96 -21.02 7.50
CA ILE A 156 18.05 -19.97 6.49
C ILE A 156 19.13 -18.97 6.88
N THR A 157 19.96 -18.60 5.91
CA THR A 157 21.13 -17.73 6.11
C THR A 157 21.09 -16.51 5.19
N GLY A 158 21.89 -15.49 5.51
CA GLY A 158 22.06 -14.33 4.61
C GLY A 158 20.83 -13.43 4.47
N LEU A 159 19.98 -13.35 5.50
CA LEU A 159 18.85 -12.42 5.58
C LEU A 159 19.30 -10.96 5.77
N GLU A 160 20.16 -10.48 4.88
CA GLU A 160 20.70 -9.12 4.85
C GLU A 160 19.90 -8.24 3.89
N ARG A 161 19.77 -6.96 4.23
CA ARG A 161 19.05 -5.99 3.41
C ARG A 161 19.70 -5.87 2.03
N GLY A 162 18.86 -5.83 0.99
CA GLY A 162 19.31 -5.70 -0.40
C GLY A 162 19.83 -6.99 -1.04
N ARG A 163 19.87 -8.11 -0.30
CA ARG A 163 20.18 -9.41 -0.89
C ARG A 163 18.92 -10.15 -1.34
N THR A 164 19.03 -10.75 -2.52
CA THR A 164 18.08 -11.76 -3.00
C THR A 164 18.43 -13.10 -2.36
N ILE A 165 17.44 -13.76 -1.77
CA ILE A 165 17.58 -15.09 -1.17
C ILE A 165 17.16 -16.14 -2.20
N GLY A 166 17.84 -17.28 -2.22
CA GLY A 166 17.52 -18.40 -3.08
C GLY A 166 17.90 -19.74 -2.45
N GLY A 167 17.73 -20.82 -3.21
CA GLY A 167 18.11 -22.17 -2.82
C GLY A 167 16.93 -23.00 -2.28
N PRO A 168 17.17 -24.30 -2.02
CA PRO A 168 16.09 -25.29 -1.90
C PRO A 168 15.10 -24.99 -0.77
N LEU A 169 15.58 -24.50 0.38
CA LEU A 169 14.70 -24.14 1.50
C LEU A 169 13.80 -22.95 1.16
N PHE A 170 14.35 -21.91 0.54
CA PHE A 170 13.58 -20.73 0.18
C PHE A 170 12.59 -21.04 -0.94
N GLU A 171 13.01 -21.81 -1.95
CA GLU A 171 12.11 -22.27 -3.02
C GLU A 171 10.95 -23.10 -2.46
N ALA A 172 11.22 -24.05 -1.55
CA ALA A 172 10.18 -24.83 -0.89
C ALA A 172 9.23 -23.97 -0.03
N LEU A 173 9.73 -22.89 0.59
CA LEU A 173 8.90 -21.93 1.29
C LEU A 173 7.99 -21.15 0.32
N VAL A 174 8.54 -20.69 -0.80
CA VAL A 174 7.77 -19.98 -1.83
C VAL A 174 6.68 -20.87 -2.40
N GLU A 175 6.99 -22.12 -2.75
CA GLU A 175 6.01 -23.13 -3.22
C GLU A 175 4.85 -23.25 -2.22
N ARG A 176 5.18 -23.47 -0.94
CA ARG A 176 4.17 -23.66 0.11
C ARG A 176 3.23 -22.47 0.28
N VAL A 177 3.79 -21.26 0.25
CA VAL A 177 2.97 -20.05 0.37
C VAL A 177 2.19 -19.80 -0.92
N ALA A 178 2.77 -20.11 -2.09
CA ALA A 178 2.09 -20.01 -3.37
C ALA A 178 0.89 -20.96 -3.45
N ASP A 179 1.02 -22.21 -3.03
CA ASP A 179 -0.05 -23.20 -2.98
C ASP A 179 -1.19 -22.74 -2.06
N LEU A 180 -0.84 -22.21 -0.89
CA LEU A 180 -1.83 -21.65 0.04
C LEU A 180 -2.53 -20.42 -0.58
N PHE A 181 -1.83 -19.64 -1.40
CA PHE A 181 -2.33 -18.41 -2.02
C PHE A 181 -2.80 -18.63 -3.47
N ALA A 182 -3.02 -19.88 -3.89
CA ALA A 182 -3.34 -20.26 -5.27
C ALA A 182 -4.78 -19.92 -5.66
N TYR A 183 -5.12 -18.63 -5.60
CA TYR A 183 -6.38 -18.08 -6.07
C TYR A 183 -6.21 -17.57 -7.49
N ASP A 184 -7.15 -17.90 -8.37
CA ASP A 184 -7.11 -17.42 -9.74
C ASP A 184 -7.27 -15.90 -9.79
N SER A 185 -6.33 -15.23 -10.45
CA SER A 185 -6.28 -13.76 -10.49
C SER A 185 -7.48 -13.15 -11.22
N GLU A 186 -8.03 -13.85 -12.22
CA GLU A 186 -9.17 -13.40 -13.00
C GLU A 186 -10.48 -13.61 -12.21
N GLU A 187 -10.61 -14.68 -11.44
CA GLU A 187 -11.71 -14.91 -10.50
C GLU A 187 -11.71 -13.88 -9.37
N LEU A 188 -10.56 -13.62 -8.72
CA LEU A 188 -10.42 -12.58 -7.70
C LEU A 188 -10.84 -11.21 -8.23
N ARG A 189 -10.34 -10.85 -9.40
CA ARG A 189 -10.69 -9.61 -10.11
C ARG A 189 -12.19 -9.53 -10.41
N ARG A 190 -12.80 -10.61 -10.91
CA ARG A 190 -14.26 -10.66 -11.16
C ARG A 190 -15.06 -10.56 -9.86
N MET A 191 -14.58 -11.17 -8.78
CA MET A 191 -15.21 -11.07 -7.47
C MET A 191 -15.22 -9.62 -6.99
N HIS A 192 -14.06 -8.95 -6.99
CA HIS A 192 -13.95 -7.55 -6.57
C HIS A 192 -14.77 -6.61 -7.43
N THR A 193 -14.68 -6.73 -8.76
CA THR A 193 -15.41 -5.85 -9.68
C THR A 193 -16.92 -6.07 -9.61
N ARG A 194 -17.40 -7.29 -9.36
CA ARG A 194 -18.85 -7.56 -9.12
C ARG A 194 -19.36 -6.95 -7.82
N MET A 195 -18.50 -6.80 -6.81
CA MET A 195 -18.83 -6.15 -5.54
C MET A 195 -18.76 -4.61 -5.62
N ALA A 196 -18.41 -4.05 -6.78
CA ALA A 196 -18.34 -2.61 -6.93
C ALA A 196 -19.72 -1.96 -6.73
N PRO A 197 -19.82 -0.85 -5.98
CA PRO A 197 -21.08 -0.16 -5.72
C PRO A 197 -21.55 0.72 -6.91
N VAL A 198 -20.99 0.51 -8.09
CA VAL A 198 -21.24 1.27 -9.32
C VAL A 198 -21.20 0.35 -10.52
N GLU A 199 -21.99 0.70 -11.54
CA GLU A 199 -22.10 -0.10 -12.77
C GLU A 199 -20.81 -0.08 -13.60
N THR A 200 -20.19 1.10 -13.75
CA THR A 200 -18.99 1.26 -14.56
C THR A 200 -17.74 1.15 -13.70
N VAL A 201 -17.01 0.05 -13.86
CA VAL A 201 -15.71 -0.18 -13.22
C VAL A 201 -14.59 -0.07 -14.26
N VAL A 202 -13.66 0.83 -14.02
CA VAL A 202 -12.44 1.02 -14.81
C VAL A 202 -11.33 0.21 -14.18
N GLU A 203 -10.87 -0.79 -14.92
CA GLU A 203 -9.69 -1.59 -14.57
C GLU A 203 -8.44 -0.91 -15.12
N LEU A 204 -7.68 -0.22 -14.25
CA LEU A 204 -6.60 0.68 -14.65
C LEU A 204 -5.53 -0.03 -15.49
N ASP A 205 -5.15 -1.26 -15.14
CA ASP A 205 -4.16 -2.02 -15.91
C ASP A 205 -4.68 -2.39 -17.31
N ARG A 206 -6.00 -2.65 -17.46
CA ARG A 206 -6.61 -2.92 -18.76
C ARG A 206 -6.73 -1.64 -19.58
N LEU A 207 -7.11 -0.53 -18.94
CA LEU A 207 -7.14 0.79 -19.58
C LEU A 207 -5.76 1.14 -20.14
N LEU A 208 -4.69 0.99 -19.35
CA LEU A 208 -3.32 1.24 -19.81
C LEU A 208 -2.97 0.39 -21.04
N ARG A 209 -3.26 -0.92 -20.99
CA ARG A 209 -3.06 -1.81 -22.16
C ARG A 209 -3.87 -1.39 -23.37
N THR A 210 -5.10 -0.91 -23.18
CA THR A 210 -5.94 -0.39 -24.28
C THR A 210 -5.32 0.86 -24.90
N LEU A 211 -4.81 1.79 -24.08
CA LEU A 211 -4.14 3.00 -24.56
C LEU A 211 -2.82 2.69 -25.29
N HIS A 212 -2.14 1.61 -24.88
CA HIS A 212 -0.86 1.18 -25.46
C HIS A 212 -1.01 0.01 -26.46
N ALA A 213 -2.21 -0.24 -26.99
CA ALA A 213 -2.46 -1.41 -27.85
C ALA A 213 -1.56 -1.51 -29.09
N SER A 214 -1.03 -0.38 -29.59
CA SER A 214 -0.09 -0.33 -30.71
C SER A 214 1.36 -0.70 -30.36
N ALA A 215 1.70 -0.74 -29.07
CA ALA A 215 3.02 -1.13 -28.55
C ALA A 215 2.84 -1.84 -27.19
N PRO A 216 2.28 -3.07 -27.20
CA PRO A 216 1.98 -3.78 -25.97
C PRO A 216 3.27 -4.17 -25.25
N ASP A 217 3.45 -3.64 -24.04
CA ASP A 217 4.48 -4.03 -23.09
C ASP A 217 3.80 -4.66 -21.87
N GLU A 218 4.11 -5.92 -21.57
CA GLU A 218 3.59 -6.64 -20.39
C GLU A 218 4.02 -5.98 -19.06
N GLY A 219 5.06 -5.14 -19.08
CA GLY A 219 5.54 -4.34 -17.96
C GLY A 219 5.17 -2.86 -18.00
N ALA A 220 4.25 -2.45 -18.88
CA ALA A 220 3.86 -1.05 -19.06
C ALA A 220 3.47 -0.39 -17.72
N ARG A 221 4.00 0.81 -17.48
CA ARG A 221 3.66 1.63 -16.32
C ARG A 221 3.04 2.93 -16.78
N TRP A 222 2.15 3.48 -15.96
CA TRP A 222 1.58 4.80 -16.18
C TRP A 222 2.68 5.88 -16.24
N THR A 223 2.70 6.62 -17.33
CA THR A 223 3.57 7.77 -17.54
C THR A 223 2.75 9.05 -17.70
N PRO A 224 3.31 10.24 -17.45
CA PRO A 224 2.57 11.49 -17.60
C PRO A 224 1.85 11.71 -18.94
N PRO A 225 2.42 11.31 -20.11
CA PRO A 225 1.71 11.36 -21.38
C PRO A 225 0.40 10.55 -21.45
N ASP A 226 0.23 9.54 -20.59
CA ASP A 226 -0.96 8.69 -20.57
C ASP A 226 -2.17 9.36 -19.90
N LEU A 227 -1.96 10.48 -19.19
CA LEU A 227 -3.01 11.16 -18.43
C LEU A 227 -4.14 11.65 -19.34
N LEU A 228 -3.83 12.43 -20.38
CA LEU A 228 -4.85 13.00 -21.26
C LEU A 228 -5.62 11.91 -22.02
N PRO A 229 -4.97 10.94 -22.69
CA PRO A 229 -5.68 9.84 -23.34
C PRO A 229 -6.59 9.05 -22.39
N ALA A 230 -6.19 8.84 -21.13
CA ALA A 230 -7.02 8.16 -20.16
C ALA A 230 -8.28 8.96 -19.82
N LEU A 231 -8.17 10.27 -19.64
CA LEU A 231 -9.32 11.14 -19.34
C LEU A 231 -10.25 11.27 -20.56
N ASP A 232 -9.69 11.37 -21.76
CA ASP A 232 -10.46 11.44 -23.02
C ASP A 232 -11.23 10.14 -23.29
N TYR A 233 -10.68 8.99 -22.90
CA TYR A 233 -11.32 7.69 -23.06
C TYR A 233 -12.50 7.46 -22.09
N LEU A 234 -12.43 8.06 -20.90
CA LEU A 234 -13.37 7.80 -19.81
C LEU A 234 -14.54 8.79 -19.78
N PRO A 235 -15.75 8.35 -19.39
CA PRO A 235 -16.89 9.24 -19.32
C PRO A 235 -16.67 10.34 -18.26
N HIS A 236 -16.93 11.58 -18.64
CA HIS A 236 -16.87 12.73 -17.74
C HIS A 236 -18.13 12.80 -16.87
N GLN A 237 -17.97 13.20 -15.59
CA GLN A 237 -19.08 13.41 -14.65
C GLN A 237 -20.06 12.23 -14.51
N THR A 238 -19.57 11.00 -14.67
CA THR A 238 -20.35 9.77 -14.54
C THR A 238 -19.82 8.96 -13.36
N PRO A 239 -20.68 8.29 -12.56
CA PRO A 239 -20.22 7.40 -11.49
C PRO A 239 -19.21 6.38 -11.99
N LEU A 240 -18.03 6.32 -11.38
CA LEU A 240 -16.96 5.39 -11.77
C LEU A 240 -16.38 4.65 -10.55
N GLY A 241 -16.06 3.38 -10.76
CA GLY A 241 -15.28 2.56 -9.83
C GLY A 241 -13.87 2.36 -10.36
N LEU A 242 -12.84 2.68 -9.60
CA LEU A 242 -11.44 2.43 -9.98
C LEU A 242 -10.94 1.13 -9.37
N TYR A 243 -10.49 0.21 -10.21
CA TYR A 243 -9.88 -1.05 -9.80
C TYR A 243 -8.46 -1.17 -10.37
N GLY A 244 -7.50 -1.49 -9.51
CA GLY A 244 -6.10 -1.69 -9.92
C GLY A 244 -5.19 -0.52 -9.51
N ARG A 245 -4.00 -0.47 -10.11
CA ARG A 245 -2.93 0.41 -9.64
C ARG A 245 -2.65 1.53 -10.63
N ALA A 246 -2.35 2.68 -10.06
CA ALA A 246 -1.83 3.82 -10.79
C ALA A 246 -1.16 4.80 -9.82
N PRO A 247 -0.33 5.72 -10.34
CA PRO A 247 0.22 6.81 -9.57
C PRO A 247 -0.87 7.70 -8.96
N ASN A 248 -0.51 8.38 -7.86
CA ASN A 248 -1.39 9.33 -7.17
C ASN A 248 -1.96 10.42 -8.08
N TRP A 249 -1.18 10.90 -9.05
CA TRP A 249 -1.61 11.93 -10.00
C TRP A 249 -2.77 11.44 -10.89
N LEU A 250 -2.82 10.16 -11.28
CA LEU A 250 -3.92 9.64 -12.09
C LEU A 250 -5.19 9.54 -11.25
N TYR A 251 -5.07 9.00 -10.03
CA TYR A 251 -6.18 8.96 -9.08
C TYR A 251 -6.75 10.36 -8.79
N ALA A 252 -5.88 11.35 -8.56
CA ALA A 252 -6.27 12.74 -8.33
C ALA A 252 -7.02 13.34 -9.53
N ALA A 253 -6.50 13.13 -10.76
CA ALA A 253 -7.13 13.63 -11.97
C ALA A 253 -8.49 12.95 -12.25
N LEU A 254 -8.59 11.62 -12.07
CA LEU A 254 -9.84 10.88 -12.24
C LEU A 254 -10.91 11.30 -11.23
N ALA A 255 -10.52 11.59 -9.98
CA ALA A 255 -11.44 12.13 -8.99
C ALA A 255 -12.02 13.49 -9.41
N LEU A 256 -11.22 14.33 -10.07
CA LEU A 256 -11.68 15.62 -10.60
C LEU A 256 -12.53 15.47 -11.86
N HIS A 257 -12.18 14.54 -12.75
CA HIS A 257 -12.92 14.21 -13.99
C HIS A 257 -14.33 13.68 -13.72
N VAL A 258 -14.49 12.93 -12.63
CA VAL A 258 -15.76 12.32 -12.21
C VAL A 258 -16.61 13.28 -11.39
N HIS A 259 -16.00 14.20 -10.64
CA HIS A 259 -16.73 15.13 -9.78
C HIS A 259 -17.70 16.04 -10.58
N PRO A 260 -18.98 16.20 -10.16
CA PRO A 260 -19.53 15.88 -8.84
C PRO A 260 -20.17 14.49 -8.70
N ALA A 261 -20.09 13.63 -9.72
CA ALA A 261 -20.57 12.26 -9.59
C ALA A 261 -19.72 11.47 -8.57
N PRO A 262 -20.26 10.40 -7.97
CA PRO A 262 -19.52 9.59 -7.00
C PRO A 262 -18.37 8.82 -7.67
N LEU A 263 -17.17 8.94 -7.09
CA LEU A 263 -16.04 8.07 -7.37
C LEU A 263 -15.95 7.01 -6.29
N HIS A 264 -15.83 5.75 -6.70
CA HIS A 264 -15.45 4.65 -5.84
C HIS A 264 -14.07 4.13 -6.25
N GLN A 265 -13.29 3.66 -5.28
CA GLN A 265 -12.01 3.03 -5.54
C GLN A 265 -11.83 1.80 -4.66
N PHE A 266 -11.21 0.77 -5.21
CA PHE A 266 -10.89 -0.44 -4.47
C PHE A 266 -9.55 -0.28 -3.75
N ASP A 267 -9.55 -0.37 -2.41
CA ASP A 267 -8.35 -0.52 -1.57
C ASP A 267 -8.38 -1.93 -0.98
N VAL A 268 -7.31 -2.70 -1.16
CA VAL A 268 -7.24 -4.10 -0.71
C VAL A 268 -7.50 -4.29 0.80
N ARG A 269 -7.25 -3.26 1.61
CA ARG A 269 -7.47 -3.31 3.07
C ARG A 269 -8.88 -2.90 3.46
N LEU A 270 -9.57 -2.11 2.63
CA LEU A 270 -10.85 -1.47 2.96
C LEU A 270 -12.01 -1.92 2.06
N GLY A 271 -11.73 -2.64 0.97
CA GLY A 271 -12.68 -2.89 -0.11
C GLY A 271 -12.97 -1.63 -0.93
N TRP A 272 -14.22 -1.47 -1.36
CA TRP A 272 -14.66 -0.31 -2.12
C TRP A 272 -14.95 0.89 -1.21
N VAL A 273 -14.18 1.97 -1.38
CA VAL A 273 -14.32 3.21 -0.61
C VAL A 273 -14.58 4.41 -1.51
N THR A 274 -15.02 5.51 -0.91
CA THR A 274 -15.19 6.81 -1.59
C THR A 274 -14.16 7.81 -1.06
N PRO A 275 -13.86 8.90 -1.77
CA PRO A 275 -13.02 9.96 -1.20
C PRO A 275 -13.67 10.55 0.07
N PRO A 276 -13.00 10.53 1.25
CA PRO A 276 -13.54 11.20 2.43
C PRO A 276 -13.71 12.70 2.20
N ALA A 277 -14.72 13.30 2.84
CA ALA A 277 -14.99 14.72 2.68
C ALA A 277 -14.06 15.55 3.57
N LEU A 278 -13.07 16.22 2.97
CA LEU A 278 -12.18 17.15 3.67
C LEU A 278 -12.76 18.58 3.68
N LYS A 279 -12.37 19.38 4.67
CA LYS A 279 -12.80 20.77 4.82
C LYS A 279 -11.60 21.71 4.72
N LEU A 280 -11.75 22.80 3.97
CA LEU A 280 -10.73 23.84 3.95
C LEU A 280 -10.75 24.60 5.29
N GLY A 281 -9.59 24.74 5.92
CA GLY A 281 -9.43 25.45 7.19
C GLY A 281 -8.11 25.11 7.86
N LYS A 282 -7.82 25.76 8.98
CA LYS A 282 -6.57 25.53 9.71
C LYS A 282 -6.62 24.16 10.43
N PRO A 283 -5.73 23.19 10.11
CA PRO A 283 -5.69 21.92 10.82
C PRO A 283 -5.34 22.14 12.31
N PRO A 284 -5.99 21.43 13.24
CA PRO A 284 -5.56 21.42 14.64
C PRO A 284 -4.12 20.93 14.79
N VAL A 285 -3.41 21.37 15.84
CA VAL A 285 -2.02 20.96 16.12
C VAL A 285 -1.86 19.44 16.21
N ARG A 286 -2.88 18.74 16.72
CA ARG A 286 -2.93 17.28 16.85
C ARG A 286 -3.73 16.58 15.74
N SER A 287 -3.90 17.23 14.59
CA SER A 287 -4.54 16.62 13.43
C SER A 287 -3.78 15.34 13.02
N PRO A 288 -4.47 14.23 12.69
CA PRO A 288 -3.82 13.02 12.20
C PRO A 288 -3.26 13.20 10.77
N LEU A 289 -3.70 14.25 10.07
CA LEU A 289 -3.11 14.75 8.83
C LEU A 289 -2.45 16.10 9.09
N GLN A 290 -1.12 16.13 9.05
CA GLN A 290 -0.34 17.36 9.17
C GLN A 290 0.00 17.90 7.78
N ALA A 291 0.14 19.22 7.68
CA ALA A 291 0.50 19.91 6.45
C ALA A 291 1.64 20.88 6.73
N ARG A 292 2.64 20.89 5.84
CA ARG A 292 3.73 21.87 5.81
C ARG A 292 3.66 22.64 4.51
N GLU A 293 3.60 23.96 4.63
CA GLU A 293 3.44 24.87 3.51
C GLU A 293 4.80 25.43 3.08
N PHE A 294 5.09 25.36 1.79
CA PHE A 294 6.30 25.90 1.18
C PHE A 294 5.91 26.84 0.04
N ALA A 295 6.05 28.15 0.28
CA ALA A 295 5.79 29.13 -0.75
C ALA A 295 6.82 29.01 -1.90
N ARG A 296 6.33 29.11 -3.13
CA ARG A 296 7.09 29.27 -4.36
C ARG A 296 6.60 30.53 -5.10
N PRO A 297 7.33 31.02 -6.11
CA PRO A 297 6.93 32.24 -6.83
C PRO A 297 5.54 32.14 -7.48
N ASP A 298 5.23 30.99 -8.10
CA ASP A 298 4.05 30.73 -8.93
C ASP A 298 3.00 29.84 -8.25
N HIS A 299 3.39 29.10 -7.20
CA HIS A 299 2.52 28.18 -6.49
C HIS A 299 2.79 28.09 -4.99
N LEU A 300 1.86 27.49 -4.27
CA LEU A 300 2.07 26.96 -2.93
C LEU A 300 2.33 25.46 -3.05
N ARG A 301 3.38 24.94 -2.40
CA ARG A 301 3.51 23.50 -2.19
C ARG A 301 3.03 23.15 -0.79
N ILE A 302 2.14 22.17 -0.68
CA ILE A 302 1.72 21.59 0.61
C ILE A 302 2.22 20.15 0.67
N GLU A 303 3.13 19.91 1.62
CA GLU A 303 3.57 18.57 1.97
C GLU A 303 2.72 18.05 3.13
N PHE A 304 1.98 16.97 2.87
CA PHE A 304 1.17 16.30 3.87
C PHE A 304 1.94 15.13 4.48
N THR A 305 1.79 14.96 5.80
CA THR A 305 2.38 13.83 6.54
C THR A 305 1.38 13.23 7.50
N LEU A 306 1.51 11.93 7.74
CA LEU A 306 0.79 11.22 8.79
C LEU A 306 1.76 11.06 9.98
N PRO A 307 1.53 11.75 11.11
CA PRO A 307 2.41 11.64 12.28
C PRO A 307 2.38 10.25 12.91
N ARG A 308 1.25 9.54 12.72
CA ARG A 308 1.09 8.14 13.07
C ARG A 308 1.35 7.30 11.82
N ALA A 309 1.78 6.06 12.02
CA ALA A 309 1.98 5.10 10.92
C ALA A 309 0.68 4.81 10.14
N TYR A 310 -0.48 5.18 10.70
CA TYR A 310 -1.79 4.91 10.16
C TYR A 310 -2.75 6.08 10.40
N LEU A 311 -3.64 6.32 9.44
CA LEU A 311 -4.83 7.17 9.55
C LEU A 311 -6.05 6.30 9.21
N ASP A 312 -7.02 6.26 10.12
CA ASP A 312 -8.27 5.56 9.86
C ASP A 312 -9.05 6.24 8.74
N TYR A 313 -9.59 5.43 7.84
CA TYR A 313 -10.45 5.93 6.76
C TYR A 313 -11.69 6.64 7.32
N GLU A 314 -12.27 6.14 8.41
CA GLU A 314 -13.41 6.77 9.07
C GLU A 314 -13.00 8.08 9.78
N GLU A 315 -11.80 8.13 10.37
CA GLU A 315 -11.24 9.34 10.99
C GLU A 315 -10.90 10.43 9.96
N ALA A 316 -10.72 10.06 8.68
CA ALA A 316 -10.42 11.02 7.63
C ALA A 316 -11.61 11.93 7.28
N GLN A 317 -12.83 11.52 7.63
CA GLN A 317 -14.04 12.28 7.34
C GLN A 317 -14.04 13.61 8.10
N GLY A 318 -14.16 14.71 7.36
CA GLY A 318 -14.24 16.05 7.92
C GLY A 318 -12.90 16.65 8.36
N LEU A 319 -11.76 16.00 8.09
CA LEU A 319 -10.45 16.56 8.39
C LEU A 319 -10.25 17.92 7.75
N LEU A 320 -9.59 18.82 8.49
CA LEU A 320 -9.25 20.15 8.03
C LEU A 320 -7.92 20.12 7.27
N VAL A 321 -7.90 20.76 6.10
CA VAL A 321 -6.69 20.96 5.28
C VAL A 321 -6.53 22.45 4.96
N PRO A 322 -5.29 22.99 4.89
CA PRO A 322 -5.07 24.43 4.74
C PRO A 322 -5.76 24.98 3.47
N PRO A 323 -6.33 26.19 3.50
CA PRO A 323 -6.93 26.77 2.30
C PRO A 323 -5.87 27.04 1.21
N PRO A 324 -6.20 26.91 -0.09
CA PRO A 324 -5.30 27.33 -1.16
C PRO A 324 -5.16 28.87 -1.19
N LEU A 325 -4.12 29.36 -1.87
CA LEU A 325 -3.99 30.77 -2.20
C LEU A 325 -4.79 31.10 -3.47
N PRO A 326 -5.58 32.18 -3.51
CA PRO A 326 -6.51 32.44 -4.62
C PRO A 326 -5.81 32.72 -5.96
N ASP A 327 -4.62 33.31 -5.94
CA ASP A 327 -3.90 33.76 -7.15
C ASP A 327 -2.68 32.90 -7.48
N ARG A 328 -2.51 31.75 -6.81
CA ARG A 328 -1.35 30.87 -7.00
C ARG A 328 -1.80 29.43 -7.19
N GLY A 329 -1.02 28.70 -7.97
CA GLY A 329 -1.22 27.26 -8.11
C GLY A 329 -1.00 26.51 -6.81
N LEU A 330 -1.37 25.23 -6.83
CA LEU A 330 -1.16 24.32 -5.71
C LEU A 330 -0.43 23.06 -6.16
N VAL A 331 0.67 22.73 -5.49
CA VAL A 331 1.35 21.44 -5.61
C VAL A 331 1.15 20.65 -4.33
N LEU A 332 0.60 19.46 -4.45
CA LEU A 332 0.43 18.52 -3.34
C LEU A 332 1.54 17.48 -3.34
N SER A 333 2.12 17.20 -2.17
CA SER A 333 3.12 16.15 -2.00
C SER A 333 2.94 15.43 -0.66
N GLY A 334 3.56 14.26 -0.55
CA GLY A 334 3.74 13.59 0.74
C GLY A 334 3.13 12.18 0.80
N PRO A 335 3.47 11.43 1.86
CA PRO A 335 3.22 10.02 1.90
C PRO A 335 1.82 9.62 2.41
N LEU A 336 0.81 9.77 1.57
CA LEU A 336 -0.61 9.45 1.80
C LEU A 336 -1.18 8.23 1.03
N PRO A 337 -2.19 7.53 1.57
CA PRO A 337 -2.94 6.53 0.81
C PRO A 337 -3.70 7.14 -0.38
N LEU A 338 -3.95 6.35 -1.43
CA LEU A 338 -4.59 6.83 -2.67
C LEU A 338 -5.99 7.42 -2.44
N TRP A 339 -6.76 6.87 -1.50
CA TRP A 339 -8.08 7.40 -1.15
C TRP A 339 -8.01 8.81 -0.54
N LEU A 340 -6.88 9.19 0.07
CA LEU A 340 -6.69 10.55 0.58
C LEU A 340 -6.25 11.50 -0.52
N TRP A 341 -5.53 11.00 -1.53
CA TRP A 341 -5.20 11.77 -2.73
C TRP A 341 -6.43 12.19 -3.53
N THR A 342 -7.39 11.28 -3.71
CA THR A 342 -8.66 11.60 -4.38
C THR A 342 -9.48 12.63 -3.58
N ALA A 343 -9.48 12.51 -2.24
CA ALA A 343 -10.14 13.46 -1.35
C ALA A 343 -9.49 14.86 -1.38
N LEU A 344 -8.16 14.92 -1.34
CA LEU A 344 -7.42 16.17 -1.45
C LEU A 344 -7.65 16.85 -2.79
N ALA A 345 -7.65 16.08 -3.89
CA ALA A 345 -7.94 16.62 -5.21
C ALA A 345 -9.30 17.31 -5.25
N ILE A 346 -10.35 16.65 -4.75
CA ILE A 346 -11.71 17.21 -4.68
C ILE A 346 -11.76 18.44 -3.76
N ALA A 347 -11.09 18.40 -2.60
CA ALA A 347 -11.07 19.52 -1.65
C ALA A 347 -10.43 20.77 -2.26
N TYR A 348 -9.38 20.59 -3.07
CA TYR A 348 -8.63 21.67 -3.71
C TYR A 348 -9.05 21.99 -5.15
N ARG A 349 -10.16 21.43 -5.65
CA ARG A 349 -10.66 21.66 -7.03
C ARG A 349 -10.88 23.13 -7.40
N GLY A 350 -11.00 24.01 -6.40
CA GLY A 350 -11.16 25.46 -6.59
C GLY A 350 -9.84 26.23 -6.74
N ALA A 351 -8.67 25.59 -6.58
CA ALA A 351 -7.38 26.23 -6.81
C ALA A 351 -7.22 26.58 -8.31
N PRO A 352 -6.55 27.69 -8.68
CA PRO A 352 -6.35 28.10 -10.08
C PRO A 352 -5.82 26.98 -10.97
N TRP A 353 -4.88 26.21 -10.44
CA TRP A 353 -4.46 24.92 -10.98
C TRP A 353 -3.94 24.05 -9.84
N LEU A 354 -3.99 22.74 -10.04
CA LEU A 354 -3.57 21.72 -9.08
C LEU A 354 -2.61 20.75 -9.74
N ALA A 355 -1.50 20.46 -9.05
CA ALA A 355 -0.55 19.44 -9.45
C ALA A 355 -0.26 18.46 -8.31
N ALA A 356 0.00 17.21 -8.67
CA ALA A 356 0.38 16.14 -7.76
C ALA A 356 1.84 15.76 -7.99
N TYR A 357 2.63 15.80 -6.92
CA TYR A 357 4.01 15.32 -6.91
C TYR A 357 4.06 13.81 -6.79
N HIS A 358 4.92 13.16 -7.58
CA HIS A 358 5.23 11.73 -7.45
C HIS A 358 6.76 11.54 -7.53
N PRO A 359 7.40 10.68 -6.70
CA PRO A 359 8.86 10.56 -6.67
C PRO A 359 9.52 10.25 -8.01
N SER A 360 8.85 9.51 -8.89
CA SER A 360 9.36 9.21 -10.24
C SER A 360 9.48 10.43 -11.16
N LEU A 361 8.92 11.58 -10.76
CA LEU A 361 8.99 12.85 -11.50
C LEU A 361 10.17 13.74 -11.06
N GLY A 362 11.02 13.30 -10.14
CA GLY A 362 12.20 14.04 -9.70
C GLY A 362 11.83 15.35 -8.99
N ASP A 363 12.19 16.48 -9.58
CA ASP A 363 11.89 17.83 -9.05
C ASP A 363 10.60 18.43 -9.63
N GLN A 364 9.79 17.62 -10.33
CA GLN A 364 8.58 18.08 -11.00
C GLN A 364 7.31 17.51 -10.36
N ALA A 365 6.20 18.23 -10.51
CA ALA A 365 4.85 17.75 -10.22
C ALA A 365 4.01 17.76 -11.50
N LEU A 366 3.05 16.85 -11.61
CA LEU A 366 2.16 16.75 -12.77
C LEU A 366 0.87 17.53 -12.52
N VAL A 367 0.50 18.44 -13.41
CA VAL A 367 -0.76 19.18 -13.35
C VAL A 367 -1.91 18.22 -13.63
N VAL A 368 -2.80 18.07 -12.64
CA VAL A 368 -3.96 17.16 -12.68
C VAL A 368 -5.27 17.91 -12.90
N HIS A 369 -5.25 19.25 -12.79
CA HIS A 369 -6.40 20.12 -13.05
C HIS A 369 -5.95 21.57 -13.24
N SER A 370 -6.61 22.32 -14.11
CA SER A 370 -6.32 23.75 -14.32
C SER A 370 -7.55 24.51 -14.80
N HIS A 371 -7.79 25.69 -14.22
CA HIS A 371 -8.76 26.69 -14.68
C HIS A 371 -8.09 27.81 -15.49
N LEU A 372 -6.76 27.74 -15.67
CA LEU A 372 -5.98 28.74 -16.39
C LEU A 372 -5.54 28.21 -17.78
N PRO A 373 -5.23 29.10 -18.74
CA PRO A 373 -4.62 28.69 -20.01
C PRO A 373 -3.26 28.01 -19.85
N GLN A 374 -2.52 28.38 -18.80
CA GLN A 374 -1.27 27.77 -18.37
C GLN A 374 -1.16 27.77 -16.84
N PRO A 375 -0.59 26.71 -16.23
CA PRO A 375 -0.16 25.48 -16.89
C PRO A 375 -1.37 24.61 -17.30
N ARG A 376 -1.21 23.78 -18.33
CA ARG A 376 -2.28 22.89 -18.83
C ARG A 376 -2.30 21.55 -18.09
N LEU A 377 -3.46 20.90 -18.12
CA LEU A 377 -3.60 19.51 -17.67
C LEU A 377 -2.57 18.60 -18.36
N GLY A 378 -1.84 17.80 -17.59
CA GLY A 378 -0.76 16.94 -18.07
C GLY A 378 0.61 17.62 -18.22
N GLU A 379 0.70 18.94 -18.06
CA GLU A 379 2.00 19.62 -18.02
C GLU A 379 2.73 19.36 -16.70
N ARG A 380 4.07 19.43 -16.75
CA ARG A 380 4.93 19.29 -15.58
C ARG A 380 5.38 20.66 -15.10
N VAL A 381 5.24 20.91 -13.81
CA VAL A 381 5.68 22.14 -13.15
C VAL A 381 6.89 21.85 -12.27
N LEU A 382 7.87 22.75 -12.26
CA LEU A 382 9.05 22.62 -11.39
C LEU A 382 8.63 22.91 -9.95
N SER A 383 8.78 21.92 -9.08
CA SER A 383 8.51 22.02 -7.65
C SER A 383 9.45 21.05 -6.94
N PRO A 384 10.72 21.44 -6.69
CA PRO A 384 11.67 20.57 -6.02
C PRO A 384 11.16 20.24 -4.61
N PRO A 385 11.33 18.98 -4.16
CA PRO A 385 11.09 18.62 -2.78
C PRO A 385 11.94 19.49 -1.83
N PRO A 386 11.46 19.72 -0.60
CA PRO A 386 12.12 20.60 0.37
C PRO A 386 13.50 20.11 0.82
#